data_AF-A0A811UZJ5-F1
#
_entry.id   AF-A0A811UZJ5-F1
#
_cell.length_a   1.000
_cell.length_b   1.000
_cell.length_c   1.000
_cell.angle_alpha   90.00
_cell.angle_beta   90.00
_cell.angle_gamma   90.00
#
_symmetry.space_group_name_H-M   'P 1'
#
loop_
_entity.id
_entity.type
_entity.pdbx_description
1 polymer ?
#
loop_
_entity_poly.entity_id
_entity_poly.type
_entity_poly.pdbx_seq_one_letter_code
_entity_poly.pdbx_strand_id
1 'polypeptide(L)'
;MLNSYIISIEAKMKFPKDYLGLYGLLNMGLGTSLMLYALVAFFGYWRYGERVKDSITSNLPMDELLPRLAKLMFAMAIYLSFALQGYVTIEVCWRRYSEYMTLKQSHPLEYVLRIAIVLGAVLAAVMSSQLVLILSLVGSFSLSYLGLIFPGILDLCLRYSSGFGRYNIYLWQDLFLITFGFFGGVVGTWFSIRDLYTTYQRLL
;
A
#
# COMPACT_ATOMS: atom_id res chain seq x y z
N MET A 1 11.81 10.59 -5.11
CA MET A 1 10.67 10.10 -5.94
C MET A 1 9.32 10.28 -5.26
N LEU A 2 9.13 9.97 -3.96
CA LEU A 2 7.85 10.23 -3.27
C LEU A 2 7.49 11.73 -3.18
N ASN A 3 8.49 12.59 -2.98
CA ASN A 3 8.27 14.04 -2.91
C ASN A 3 7.69 14.63 -4.21
N SER A 4 7.94 14.04 -5.38
CA SER A 4 7.47 14.62 -6.65
C SER A 4 5.95 14.61 -6.80
N TYR A 5 5.24 13.61 -6.27
CA TYR A 5 3.78 13.54 -6.40
C TYR A 5 3.09 14.49 -5.42
N ILE A 6 3.54 14.52 -4.17
CA ILE A 6 3.00 15.43 -3.15
C ILE A 6 3.29 16.89 -3.56
N ILE A 7 4.51 17.18 -4.02
CA ILE A 7 4.88 18.52 -4.51
C ILE A 7 4.10 18.88 -5.78
N SER A 8 3.84 17.93 -6.69
CA SER A 8 3.02 18.19 -7.89
C SER A 8 1.56 18.49 -7.56
N ILE A 9 1.03 17.84 -6.52
CA ILE A 9 -0.33 18.09 -6.02
C ILE A 9 -0.38 19.45 -5.33
N GLU A 10 0.57 19.74 -4.43
CA GLU A 10 0.71 21.04 -3.76
C GLU A 10 0.85 22.19 -4.78
N ALA A 11 1.69 22.01 -5.80
CA ALA A 11 1.90 23.00 -6.87
C ALA A 11 0.64 23.26 -7.73
N LYS A 12 -0.31 22.32 -7.75
CA LYS A 12 -1.59 22.48 -8.45
C LYS A 12 -2.71 23.02 -7.53
N MET A 13 -2.45 23.27 -6.26
CA MET A 13 -3.43 23.84 -5.34
C MET A 13 -3.50 25.37 -5.43
N LYS A 14 -4.71 25.90 -5.26
CA LYS A 14 -4.94 27.35 -5.19
C LYS A 14 -4.26 27.99 -3.97
N PHE A 15 -4.14 27.25 -2.87
CA PHE A 15 -3.47 27.67 -1.63
C PHE A 15 -2.54 26.54 -1.13
N PRO A 16 -1.26 26.51 -1.54
CA PRO A 16 -0.35 25.41 -1.21
C PRO A 16 -0.01 25.33 0.29
N LYS A 17 -0.01 26.47 1.00
CA LYS A 17 0.34 26.53 2.44
C LYS A 17 -0.65 25.82 3.36
N ASP A 18 -1.90 25.64 2.91
CA ASP A 18 -2.95 24.97 3.69
C ASP A 18 -2.96 23.45 3.49
N TYR A 19 -2.04 22.90 2.69
CA TYR A 19 -1.98 21.46 2.41
C TYR A 19 -1.60 20.62 3.64
N LEU A 20 -0.63 21.10 4.43
CA LEU A 20 0.01 20.39 5.55
C LEU A 20 -0.51 20.80 6.95
N GLY A 21 -1.43 21.76 7.05
CA GLY A 21 -1.95 22.23 8.34
C GLY A 21 -2.69 21.14 9.15
N LEU A 22 -2.94 21.38 10.45
CA LEU A 22 -3.73 20.47 11.31
C LEU A 22 -5.13 20.17 10.74
N TYR A 23 -5.78 21.21 10.19
CA TYR A 23 -7.02 21.13 9.40
C TYR A 23 -6.75 21.15 7.89
N GLY A 24 -5.53 20.83 7.48
CA GLY A 24 -5.12 20.83 6.08
C GLY A 24 -5.82 19.72 5.30
N LEU A 25 -5.84 19.89 3.98
CA LEU A 25 -6.56 18.96 3.08
C LEU A 25 -6.08 17.51 3.24
N LEU A 26 -4.79 17.31 3.52
CA LEU A 26 -4.23 15.98 3.74
C LEU A 26 -4.83 15.30 4.97
N ASN A 27 -4.86 15.98 6.12
CA ASN A 27 -5.42 15.43 7.36
C ASN A 27 -6.93 15.22 7.26
N MET A 28 -7.66 16.15 6.64
CA MET A 28 -9.10 15.97 6.41
C MET A 28 -9.38 14.78 5.48
N GLY A 29 -8.59 14.62 4.41
CA GLY A 29 -8.69 13.49 3.49
C GLY A 29 -8.46 12.16 4.19
N LEU A 30 -7.34 12.05 4.92
CA LEU A 30 -7.01 10.85 5.70
C LEU A 30 -8.06 10.53 6.76
N GLY A 31 -8.52 11.55 7.51
CA GLY A 31 -9.56 11.39 8.52
C GLY A 31 -10.90 10.94 7.93
N THR A 32 -11.30 11.50 6.80
CA THR A 32 -12.53 11.12 6.10
C THR A 32 -12.44 9.68 5.59
N SER A 33 -11.32 9.28 4.98
CA SER A 33 -11.11 7.90 4.54
C SER A 33 -11.13 6.91 5.71
N LEU A 34 -10.49 7.26 6.83
CA LEU A 34 -10.48 6.43 8.03
C LEU A 34 -11.90 6.24 8.58
N MET A 35 -12.70 7.31 8.64
CA MET A 35 -14.09 7.25 9.09
C MET A 35 -14.93 6.34 8.19
N LEU A 36 -14.82 6.48 6.87
CA LEU A 36 -15.54 5.63 5.91
C LEU A 36 -15.14 4.15 6.05
N TYR A 37 -13.85 3.86 6.16
CA TYR A 37 -13.38 2.49 6.37
C TYR A 37 -13.85 1.91 7.69
N ALA A 38 -13.83 2.69 8.77
CA ALA A 38 -14.34 2.27 10.07
C ALA A 38 -15.84 1.96 10.03
N LEU A 39 -16.65 2.81 9.37
CA LEU A 39 -18.09 2.56 9.22
C LEU A 39 -18.36 1.28 8.43
N VAL A 40 -17.69 1.08 7.30
CA VAL A 40 -17.85 -0.13 6.49
C VAL A 40 -17.41 -1.38 7.26
N ALA A 41 -16.30 -1.30 7.99
CA ALA A 41 -15.82 -2.41 8.83
C ALA A 41 -16.81 -2.72 9.96
N PHE A 42 -17.33 -1.70 10.65
CA PHE A 42 -18.29 -1.85 11.74
C PHE A 42 -19.61 -2.48 11.26
N PHE A 43 -20.24 -1.93 10.22
CA PHE A 43 -21.48 -2.48 9.67
C PHE A 43 -21.27 -3.86 9.03
N GLY A 44 -20.10 -4.10 8.42
CA GLY A 44 -19.71 -5.40 7.89
C GLY A 44 -19.66 -6.46 8.99
N TYR A 45 -19.01 -6.16 10.11
CA TYR A 45 -18.95 -7.07 11.26
C TYR A 45 -20.33 -7.24 11.92
N TRP A 46 -21.12 -6.17 12.07
CA TRP A 46 -22.47 -6.25 12.62
C TRP A 46 -23.39 -7.19 11.83
N ARG A 47 -23.29 -7.19 10.49
CA ARG A 47 -24.17 -8.00 9.63
C ARG A 47 -23.82 -9.49 9.64
N TYR A 48 -22.53 -9.83 9.63
CA TYR A 48 -22.05 -11.20 9.46
C TYR A 48 -21.55 -11.86 10.74
N GLY A 49 -21.28 -11.08 11.79
CA GLY A 49 -20.82 -11.55 13.10
C GLY A 49 -19.57 -12.43 12.99
N GLU A 50 -19.56 -13.53 13.73
CA GLU A 50 -18.47 -14.51 13.74
C GLU A 50 -18.33 -15.32 12.45
N ARG A 51 -19.28 -15.21 11.50
CA ARG A 51 -19.24 -15.92 10.21
C ARG A 51 -18.56 -15.09 9.11
N VAL A 52 -17.84 -14.03 9.46
CA VAL A 52 -17.04 -13.24 8.50
C VAL A 52 -15.90 -14.11 7.97
N LYS A 53 -15.92 -14.37 6.66
CA LYS A 53 -14.78 -14.94 5.95
C LYS A 53 -13.67 -13.90 5.83
N ASP A 54 -12.43 -14.34 5.58
CA ASP A 54 -11.23 -13.51 5.50
C ASP A 54 -11.40 -12.23 4.67
N SER A 55 -12.22 -12.28 3.60
CA SER A 55 -12.65 -11.08 2.87
C SER A 55 -14.15 -10.88 2.93
N ILE A 56 -14.57 -9.62 3.16
CA ILE A 56 -15.98 -9.21 3.21
C ILE A 56 -16.68 -9.57 1.88
N THR A 57 -16.00 -9.39 0.75
CA THR A 57 -16.51 -9.72 -0.59
C THR A 57 -16.84 -11.21 -0.74
N SER A 58 -16.10 -12.11 -0.10
CA SER A 58 -16.39 -13.54 -0.10
C SER A 58 -17.69 -13.88 0.65
N ASN A 59 -18.10 -13.05 1.63
CA ASN A 59 -19.24 -13.35 2.48
C ASN A 59 -20.60 -12.93 1.92
N LEU A 60 -20.64 -12.16 0.82
CA LEU A 60 -21.92 -11.72 0.26
C LEU A 60 -22.71 -12.94 -0.30
N PRO A 61 -23.97 -13.15 0.07
CA PRO A 61 -24.79 -14.21 -0.52
C PRO A 61 -24.99 -13.95 -2.01
N MET A 62 -24.95 -14.99 -2.85
CA MET A 62 -25.15 -14.85 -4.30
C MET A 62 -26.62 -15.00 -4.73
N ASP A 63 -27.49 -15.34 -3.80
CA ASP A 63 -28.89 -15.69 -4.05
C ASP A 63 -29.78 -14.45 -4.19
N GLU A 64 -29.35 -13.32 -3.62
CA GLU A 64 -30.05 -12.04 -3.70
C GLU A 64 -29.49 -11.15 -4.81
N LEU A 65 -30.36 -10.35 -5.44
CA LEU A 65 -30.01 -9.49 -6.57
C LEU A 65 -29.08 -8.33 -6.16
N LEU A 66 -29.30 -7.72 -4.99
CA LEU A 66 -28.52 -6.57 -4.50
C LEU A 66 -27.04 -6.93 -4.25
N PRO A 67 -26.71 -7.97 -3.46
CA PRO A 67 -25.33 -8.36 -3.21
C PRO A 67 -24.61 -8.87 -4.47
N ARG A 68 -25.34 -9.49 -5.41
CA ARG A 68 -24.81 -9.91 -6.70
C ARG A 68 -24.37 -8.71 -7.55
N LEU A 69 -25.20 -7.66 -7.63
CA LEU A 69 -24.83 -6.42 -8.34
C LEU A 69 -23.66 -5.71 -7.66
N ALA A 70 -23.66 -5.60 -6.33
CA ALA A 70 -22.57 -4.99 -5.59
C ALA A 70 -21.24 -5.71 -5.84
N LYS A 71 -21.23 -7.05 -5.83
CA LYS A 71 -20.04 -7.85 -6.17
C LYS A 71 -19.54 -7.59 -7.58
N LEU A 72 -20.44 -7.46 -8.55
CA LEU A 72 -20.08 -7.14 -9.93
C LEU A 72 -19.46 -5.74 -10.03
N MET A 73 -20.04 -4.75 -9.34
CA MET A 73 -19.47 -3.40 -9.27
C MET A 73 -18.08 -3.40 -8.62
N PHE A 74 -17.88 -4.15 -7.54
CA PHE A 74 -16.57 -4.30 -6.91
C PHE A 74 -15.56 -4.96 -7.85
N ALA A 75 -15.95 -6.02 -8.56
CA ALA A 75 -15.08 -6.67 -9.54
C ALA A 75 -14.67 -5.71 -10.67
N MET A 76 -15.62 -4.93 -11.20
CA MET A 76 -15.36 -3.94 -12.23
C MET A 76 -14.44 -2.81 -11.72
N ALA A 77 -14.67 -2.32 -10.49
CA ALA A 77 -13.85 -1.30 -9.87
C ALA A 77 -12.40 -1.77 -9.64
N ILE A 78 -12.21 -3.02 -9.17
CA ILE A 78 -10.88 -3.62 -8.97
C ILE A 78 -10.18 -3.80 -10.32
N TYR A 79 -10.88 -4.27 -11.35
CA TYR A 79 -10.32 -4.43 -12.69
C TYR A 79 -9.80 -3.11 -13.27
N LEU A 80 -10.62 -2.04 -13.19
CA LEU A 80 -10.21 -0.72 -13.66
C LEU A 80 -9.05 -0.15 -12.85
N SER A 81 -9.08 -0.34 -11.53
CA SER A 81 -8.01 0.13 -10.63
C SER A 81 -6.68 -0.60 -10.89
N PHE A 82 -6.72 -1.89 -11.18
CA PHE A 82 -5.54 -2.68 -11.51
C PHE A 82 -4.85 -2.17 -12.77
N ALA A 83 -5.62 -1.83 -13.81
CA ALA A 83 -5.07 -1.26 -15.04
C ALA A 83 -4.35 0.09 -14.77
N LEU A 84 -4.96 0.95 -13.96
CA LEU A 84 -4.39 2.26 -13.62
C LEU A 84 -3.11 2.12 -12.77
N GLN A 85 -3.13 1.29 -11.72
CA GLN A 85 -1.98 1.05 -10.85
C GLN A 85 -0.83 0.35 -11.59
N GLY A 86 -1.17 -0.57 -12.50
CA GLY A 86 -0.20 -1.25 -13.35
C GLY A 86 0.56 -0.29 -14.26
N TYR A 87 -0.12 0.70 -14.84
CA TYR A 87 0.54 1.72 -15.67
C TYR A 87 1.62 2.49 -14.91
N VAL A 88 1.28 3.01 -13.72
CA VAL A 88 2.22 3.76 -12.87
C VAL A 88 3.41 2.89 -12.47
N THR A 89 3.16 1.63 -12.13
CA THR A 89 4.23 0.69 -11.72
C THR A 89 5.20 0.43 -12.87
N ILE A 90 4.69 0.17 -14.08
CA ILE A 90 5.51 -0.09 -15.26
C ILE A 90 6.34 1.14 -15.63
N GLU A 91 5.74 2.33 -15.62
CA GLU A 91 6.46 3.57 -15.94
C GLU A 91 7.62 3.83 -14.96
N VAL A 92 7.39 3.63 -13.65
CA VAL A 92 8.41 3.80 -12.62
C VAL A 92 9.52 2.77 -12.78
N CYS A 93 9.19 1.49 -12.99
CA CYS A 93 10.17 0.42 -13.21
C CYS A 93 10.97 0.66 -14.48
N TRP A 94 10.31 1.03 -15.58
CA TRP A 94 10.94 1.30 -16.86
C TRP A 94 11.92 2.47 -16.77
N ARG A 95 11.50 3.60 -16.21
CA ARG A 95 12.38 4.78 -16.03
C ARG A 95 13.65 4.42 -15.28
N ARG A 96 13.51 3.66 -14.18
CA ARG A 96 14.65 3.25 -13.37
C ARG A 96 15.55 2.30 -14.14
N TYR A 97 14.98 1.30 -14.83
CA TYR A 97 15.74 0.36 -15.64
C TYR A 97 16.46 1.02 -16.83
N SER A 98 15.81 1.96 -17.52
CA SER A 98 16.38 2.69 -18.65
C SER A 98 17.56 3.58 -18.26
N GLU A 99 17.51 4.18 -17.07
CA GLU A 99 18.61 4.97 -16.49
C GLU A 99 19.83 4.09 -16.19
N TYR A 100 19.61 2.91 -15.60
CA TYR A 100 20.70 1.98 -15.25
C TYR A 100 21.42 1.40 -16.47
N MET A 101 20.67 1.06 -17.51
CA MET A 101 21.22 0.33 -18.65
C MET A 101 21.69 1.27 -19.78
N THR A 102 21.52 2.60 -19.65
CA THR A 102 21.79 3.59 -20.72
C THR A 102 21.17 3.20 -22.07
N LEU A 103 20.07 2.46 -22.02
CA LEU A 103 19.43 1.91 -23.22
C LEU A 103 18.57 2.99 -23.86
N LYS A 104 19.08 3.53 -24.97
CA LYS A 104 18.34 4.44 -25.84
C LYS A 104 17.20 3.63 -26.50
N GLN A 105 15.97 3.87 -26.06
CA GLN A 105 14.71 3.48 -26.74
C GLN A 105 14.64 2.05 -27.29
N SER A 106 14.81 1.04 -26.45
CA SER A 106 14.52 -0.35 -26.84
C SER A 106 13.08 -0.72 -26.46
N HIS A 107 12.12 -0.42 -27.34
CA HIS A 107 10.71 -0.86 -27.25
C HIS A 107 10.52 -2.34 -26.86
N PRO A 108 11.30 -3.33 -27.34
CA PRO A 108 11.08 -4.73 -26.95
C PRO A 108 11.31 -5.00 -25.46
N LEU A 109 12.24 -4.29 -24.80
CA LEU A 109 12.53 -4.50 -23.38
C LEU A 109 11.41 -3.96 -22.48
N GLU A 110 10.74 -2.90 -22.91
CA GLU A 110 9.57 -2.35 -22.21
C GLU A 110 8.41 -3.36 -22.19
N TYR A 111 8.15 -4.02 -23.32
CA TYR A 111 7.14 -5.07 -23.41
C TYR A 111 7.49 -6.28 -22.55
N VAL A 112 8.76 -6.72 -22.53
CA VAL A 112 9.22 -7.83 -21.66
C VAL A 112 9.01 -7.48 -20.18
N LEU A 113 9.37 -6.26 -19.76
CA LEU A 113 9.19 -5.81 -18.39
C LEU A 113 7.71 -5.73 -18.00
N ARG A 114 6.85 -5.22 -18.89
CA ARG A 114 5.39 -5.21 -18.69
C ARG A 114 4.83 -6.62 -18.54
N ILE A 115 5.22 -7.55 -19.41
CA ILE A 115 4.79 -8.95 -19.34
C ILE A 115 5.28 -9.60 -18.03
N ALA A 116 6.53 -9.37 -17.64
CA ALA A 116 7.09 -9.92 -16.41
C ALA A 116 6.35 -9.44 -15.15
N ILE A 117 6.01 -8.15 -15.06
CA ILE A 117 5.26 -7.59 -13.92
C ILE A 117 3.85 -8.19 -13.85
N VAL A 118 3.15 -8.29 -14.98
CA VAL A 118 1.80 -8.86 -15.02
C VAL A 118 1.82 -10.35 -14.70
N LEU A 119 2.76 -11.11 -15.25
CA LEU A 119 2.95 -12.52 -14.92
C LEU A 119 3.27 -12.71 -13.44
N GLY A 120 4.15 -11.89 -12.86
CA GLY A 120 4.45 -11.92 -11.43
C GLY A 120 3.21 -11.70 -10.57
N ALA A 121 2.35 -10.75 -10.93
CA ALA A 121 1.09 -10.51 -10.23
C ALA A 121 0.10 -11.68 -10.34
N VAL A 122 -0.02 -12.29 -11.52
CA VAL A 122 -0.87 -13.47 -11.75
C VAL A 122 -0.35 -14.69 -10.99
N LEU A 123 0.96 -14.93 -10.99
CA LEU A 123 1.57 -16.01 -10.22
C LEU A 123 1.32 -15.81 -8.71
N ALA A 124 1.49 -14.59 -8.19
CA ALA A 124 1.18 -14.29 -6.80
C ALA A 124 -0.30 -14.56 -6.48
N ALA A 125 -1.22 -14.23 -7.39
CA ALA A 125 -2.64 -14.50 -7.23
C ALA A 125 -2.98 -16.01 -7.24
N VAL A 126 -2.29 -16.81 -8.07
CA VAL A 126 -2.49 -18.27 -8.14
C VAL A 126 -1.88 -18.97 -6.93
N MET A 127 -0.73 -18.50 -6.43
CA MET A 127 -0.03 -19.13 -5.31
C MET A 127 -0.75 -18.98 -3.98
N SER A 128 -1.58 -17.95 -3.79
CA SER A 128 -2.32 -17.76 -2.54
C SER A 128 -3.81 -18.02 -2.69
N SER A 129 -4.28 -19.05 -2.00
CA SER A 129 -5.70 -19.30 -1.78
C SER A 129 -6.36 -18.25 -0.87
N GLN A 130 -5.56 -17.46 -0.13
CA GLN A 130 -6.02 -16.41 0.80
C GLN A 130 -5.47 -15.03 0.44
N LEU A 131 -6.30 -14.19 -0.20
CA LEU A 131 -5.93 -12.83 -0.62
C LEU A 131 -5.53 -11.92 0.55
N VAL A 132 -6.16 -12.11 1.72
CA VAL A 132 -5.93 -11.28 2.92
C VAL A 132 -4.54 -11.48 3.49
N LEU A 133 -4.00 -12.70 3.35
CA LEU A 133 -2.67 -13.03 3.80
C LEU A 133 -1.59 -12.32 2.98
N ILE A 134 -1.73 -12.34 1.64
CA ILE A 134 -0.84 -11.55 0.75
C ILE A 134 -0.97 -10.07 1.06
N LEU A 135 -2.19 -9.55 1.20
CA LEU A 135 -2.41 -8.13 1.48
C LEU A 135 -1.75 -7.69 2.79
N SER A 136 -1.80 -8.54 3.82
CA SER A 136 -1.16 -8.30 5.11
C SER A 136 0.37 -8.36 5.03
N LEU A 137 0.92 -9.31 4.27
CA LEU A 137 2.36 -9.43 4.05
C LEU A 137 2.91 -8.23 3.27
N VAL A 138 2.30 -7.93 2.12
CA VAL A 138 2.72 -6.80 1.27
C VAL A 138 2.48 -5.47 1.99
N GLY A 139 1.37 -5.34 2.72
CA GLY A 139 1.04 -4.16 3.50
C GLY A 139 2.02 -3.92 4.64
N SER A 140 2.34 -4.94 5.44
CA SER A 140 3.32 -4.82 6.53
C SER A 140 4.72 -4.49 6.00
N PHE A 141 5.16 -5.14 4.92
CA PHE A 141 6.46 -4.86 4.31
C PHE A 141 6.53 -3.45 3.72
N SER A 142 5.55 -3.07 2.91
CA SER A 142 5.51 -1.77 2.23
C SER A 142 5.32 -0.61 3.21
N LEU A 143 4.41 -0.74 4.18
CA LEU A 143 4.16 0.31 5.18
C LEU A 143 5.36 0.50 6.09
N SER A 144 6.03 -0.58 6.52
CA SER A 144 7.26 -0.47 7.30
C SER A 144 8.36 0.25 6.53
N TYR A 145 8.58 -0.09 5.26
CA TYR A 145 9.66 0.50 4.48
C TYR A 145 9.33 1.94 4.03
N LEU A 146 8.22 2.16 3.33
CA LEU A 146 7.85 3.45 2.75
C LEU A 146 7.17 4.40 3.75
N GLY A 147 6.41 3.85 4.70
CA GLY A 147 5.62 4.64 5.64
C GLY A 147 6.39 5.05 6.90
N LEU A 148 7.36 4.25 7.36
CA LEU A 148 8.07 4.48 8.63
C LEU A 148 9.58 4.67 8.44
N ILE A 149 10.27 3.71 7.82
CA ILE A 149 11.74 3.73 7.70
C ILE A 149 12.20 4.84 6.77
N PHE A 150 11.61 4.95 5.58
CA PHE A 150 11.99 5.96 4.58
C PHE A 150 11.84 7.40 5.07
N PRO A 151 10.72 7.84 5.67
CA PRO A 151 10.63 9.20 6.21
C PRO A 151 11.60 9.43 7.37
N GLY A 152 11.84 8.45 8.25
CA GLY A 152 12.82 8.58 9.33
C GLY A 152 14.25 8.77 8.81
N ILE A 153 14.65 8.05 7.77
CA ILE A 153 15.96 8.24 7.12
C ILE A 153 16.03 9.61 6.44
N LEU A 154 14.96 10.04 5.76
CA LEU A 154 14.94 11.33 5.09
C LEU A 154 15.07 12.50 6.07
N ASP A 155 14.34 12.50 7.19
CA ASP A 155 14.45 13.58 8.19
C ASP A 155 15.85 13.58 8.84
N LEU A 156 16.40 12.40 9.13
CA LEU A 156 17.77 12.24 9.63
C LEU A 156 18.82 12.84 8.67
N CYS A 157 18.72 12.53 7.36
CA CYS A 157 19.63 13.05 6.34
C CYS A 157 19.49 14.56 6.12
N LEU A 158 18.27 15.09 6.12
CA LEU A 158 18.02 16.52 5.95
C LEU A 158 18.56 17.33 7.13
N ARG A 159 18.36 16.85 8.36
CA ARG A 159 18.79 17.53 9.58
C ARG A 159 20.27 17.35 9.90
N TYR A 160 20.94 16.37 9.29
CA TYR A 160 22.38 16.17 9.41
C TYR A 160 23.19 17.43 9.06
N SER A 161 22.72 18.23 8.09
CA SER A 161 23.36 19.47 7.65
C SER A 161 23.12 20.68 8.57
N SER A 162 22.00 20.70 9.31
CA SER A 162 21.53 21.88 10.07
C SER A 162 21.67 21.75 11.59
N GLY A 163 22.09 20.59 12.08
CA GLY A 163 22.24 20.29 13.51
C GLY A 163 20.96 19.75 14.15
N PHE A 164 21.11 18.77 15.05
CA PHE A 164 20.00 18.03 15.68
C PHE A 164 19.33 18.78 16.87
N GLY A 165 19.03 20.07 16.72
CA GLY A 165 18.26 20.86 17.70
C GLY A 165 18.81 20.84 19.14
N ARG A 166 18.02 21.35 20.11
CA ARG A 166 18.34 21.26 21.55
C ARG A 166 18.00 19.84 22.04
N TYR A 167 18.92 19.17 22.73
CA TYR A 167 18.76 17.83 23.33
C TYR A 167 18.58 16.61 22.38
N ASN A 168 18.87 16.71 21.07
CA ASN A 168 18.74 15.56 20.12
C ASN A 168 17.34 14.90 20.09
N ILE A 169 16.28 15.62 20.46
CA ILE A 169 14.91 15.06 20.55
C ILE A 169 14.45 14.53 19.18
N TYR A 170 14.76 15.26 18.11
CA TYR A 170 14.42 14.84 16.74
C TYR A 170 15.17 13.57 16.32
N LEU A 171 16.43 13.41 16.74
CA LEU A 171 17.22 12.20 16.45
C LEU A 171 16.60 10.97 17.12
N TRP A 172 16.14 11.11 18.36
CA TRP A 172 15.42 10.03 19.07
C TRP A 172 14.09 9.68 18.41
N GLN A 173 13.35 10.67 17.88
CA GLN A 173 12.11 10.43 17.14
C GLN A 173 12.36 9.66 15.84
N ASP A 174 13.37 10.06 15.07
CA ASP A 174 13.73 9.39 13.81
C ASP A 174 14.23 7.97 14.06
N LEU A 175 15.07 7.79 15.08
CA LEU A 175 15.56 6.47 15.48
C LEU A 175 14.41 5.57 15.96
N PHE A 176 13.44 6.12 16.70
CA PHE A 176 12.24 5.41 17.11
C PHE A 176 11.41 4.98 15.90
N LEU A 177 11.20 5.85 14.91
CA LEU A 177 10.45 5.51 13.69
C LEU A 177 11.12 4.40 12.88
N ILE A 178 12.45 4.44 12.73
CA ILE A 178 13.22 3.42 12.01
C ILE A 178 13.15 2.07 12.74
N THR A 179 13.40 2.07 14.05
CA THR A 179 13.38 0.84 14.86
C THR A 179 11.98 0.24 14.91
N PHE A 180 10.95 1.06 15.16
CA PHE A 180 9.55 0.63 15.16
C PHE A 180 9.13 0.09 13.78
N GLY A 181 9.53 0.74 12.69
CA GLY A 181 9.29 0.25 11.32
C GLY A 181 9.95 -1.11 11.06
N PHE A 182 11.18 -1.30 11.51
CA PHE A 182 11.89 -2.59 11.39
C PHE A 182 11.18 -3.69 12.19
N PHE A 183 10.86 -3.43 13.47
CA PHE A 183 10.12 -4.37 14.30
C PHE A 183 8.74 -4.70 13.70
N GLY A 184 7.99 -3.70 13.24
CA GLY A 184 6.69 -3.89 12.59
C GLY A 184 6.78 -4.76 11.34
N GLY A 185 7.84 -4.61 10.56
CA GLY A 185 8.06 -5.40 9.34
C GLY A 185 8.38 -6.86 9.66
N VAL A 186 9.26 -7.09 10.64
CA VAL A 186 9.62 -8.45 11.09
C VAL A 186 8.41 -9.16 11.70
N VAL A 187 7.67 -8.49 12.59
CA VAL A 187 6.48 -9.04 13.24
C VAL A 187 5.39 -9.34 12.21
N GLY A 188 5.11 -8.41 11.29
CA GLY A 188 4.12 -8.60 10.23
C GLY A 188 4.47 -9.77 9.31
N THR A 189 5.73 -9.87 8.88
CA THR A 189 6.21 -10.98 8.07
C THR A 189 6.12 -12.30 8.80
N TRP A 190 6.48 -12.33 10.10
CA TRP A 190 6.39 -13.54 10.92
C TRP A 190 4.94 -14.04 11.06
N PHE A 191 4.00 -13.14 11.34
CA PHE A 191 2.58 -13.50 11.42
C PHE A 191 2.06 -14.05 10.08
N SER A 192 2.38 -13.40 8.96
CA SER A 192 1.95 -13.86 7.64
C SER A 192 2.54 -15.20 7.24
N ILE A 193 3.83 -15.46 7.52
CA ILE A 193 4.46 -16.76 7.20
C ILE A 193 3.85 -17.88 8.06
N ARG A 194 3.62 -17.63 9.35
CA ARG A 194 3.01 -18.61 10.24
C ARG A 194 1.62 -19.00 9.75
N ASP A 195 0.81 -18.01 9.38
CA ASP A 195 -0.58 -18.21 8.96
C ASP A 195 -0.66 -18.90 7.58
N LEU A 196 0.33 -18.65 6.71
CA LEU A 196 0.51 -19.38 5.45
C LEU A 196 0.76 -20.87 5.71
N TYR A 197 1.68 -21.18 6.64
CA TYR A 197 2.06 -22.55 6.94
C TYR A 197 0.90 -23.36 7.55
N THR A 198 0.17 -22.76 8.49
CA THR A 198 -1.01 -23.39 9.08
C THR A 198 -2.13 -23.61 8.07
N THR A 199 -2.30 -22.69 7.13
CA THR A 199 -3.29 -22.83 6.05
C THR A 199 -2.90 -23.96 5.10
N TYR A 200 -1.62 -24.07 4.74
CA TYR A 200 -1.12 -25.15 3.88
C TYR A 200 -1.27 -26.54 4.53
N GLN A 201 -1.00 -26.66 5.83
CA GLN A 201 -1.20 -27.92 6.57
C GLN A 201 -2.67 -28.34 6.69
N ARG A 202 -3.62 -27.39 6.67
CA ARG A 202 -5.05 -27.70 6.74
C ARG A 202 -5.62 -28.21 5.40
N LEU A 203 -4.87 -28.06 4.30
CA LEU A 203 -5.25 -28.51 2.95
C LEU A 203 -4.73 -29.93 2.60
N LEU A 204 -3.83 -30.50 3.41
CA LEU A 204 -3.34 -31.89 3.32
C LEU A 204 -4.06 -32.78 4.35
#